data_AF-A0A9X1QT35-F1
#
_entry.id   AF-A0A9X1QT35-F1
#
_cell.length_a   1.000
_cell.length_b   1.000
_cell.length_c   1.000
_cell.angle_alpha   90.00
_cell.angle_beta   90.00
_cell.angle_gamma   90.00
#
_symmetry.space_group_name_H-M   'P 1'
#
loop_
_entity.id
_entity.type
_entity.pdbx_description
1 polymer ?
#
loop_
_entity_poly.entity_id
_entity_poly.type
_entity_poly.pdbx_seq_one_letter_code
_entity_poly.pdbx_strand_id
1 'polypeptide(L)'
;MEKHGTNQGALWGGRFSGGPSEAMFQLSVSTHFDWVLAPYDVLASKAHARVLHAAGLLSAEDLDAMLAGLTQLGEDVASGAFTPEPTDEDVHGAMERGLIERVGPELGGRLRAGRSRNDQVATLFRMWVRDAIRDTAVGVCELVEALVQQAAANPDVIMPGKTHFQAAQPVLLAHQLLAHAHPLLRDIERLQDLDKRLAVSPYGSGALAGSSLHLDPEAIARELGFAEACDNSLDGTAARDFAAETAYVLAQIAVDLSRLAEEIIAWSTPEFGYVTLADQWSTGSSIMPQKKNPDIPELTRGKTGRLIGNLSGLMATLKALPLAYNRDLQEDKEPIVDSIAQLRLLLPAMTGLVATLTFHPDRMRELAPKGYTLATDLAEWMVRQGVPFREAHEASGGCVRLAEARGVGLDELTDEELASVDGRLSPEVRSVLTIDGAVASRDTRGGTAGVRVAEQRQRVECRVKDYRAWAETPVRKEDKE
;
A
#
# COMPACT_ATOMS: atom_id res chain seq x y z
N MET A 1 -47.81 -28.73 12.18
CA MET A 1 -47.10 -27.84 11.25
C MET A 1 -46.68 -26.62 12.03
N GLU A 2 -45.47 -26.66 12.60
CA GLU A 2 -44.90 -25.48 13.25
C GLU A 2 -44.67 -24.41 12.19
N LYS A 3 -45.20 -23.21 12.44
CA LYS A 3 -44.88 -22.03 11.62
C LYS A 3 -43.45 -21.63 11.98
N HIS A 4 -42.48 -22.03 11.18
CA HIS A 4 -41.13 -21.49 11.28
C HIS A 4 -41.10 -20.10 10.65
N GLY A 5 -40.88 -19.08 11.48
CA GLY A 5 -40.57 -17.71 11.03
C GLY A 5 -39.18 -17.66 10.40
N THR A 6 -38.68 -16.45 10.09
CA THR A 6 -37.26 -16.25 9.73
C THR A 6 -36.36 -17.04 10.70
N ASN A 7 -35.54 -17.96 10.18
CA ASN A 7 -34.72 -18.84 10.99
C ASN A 7 -33.83 -17.99 11.93
N GLN A 8 -33.67 -18.41 13.19
CA GLN A 8 -32.76 -17.76 14.12
C GLN A 8 -31.36 -17.70 13.48
N GLY A 9 -30.80 -16.51 13.28
CA GLY A 9 -29.49 -16.28 12.64
C GLY A 9 -29.51 -16.08 11.11
N ALA A 10 -30.62 -16.32 10.41
CA ALA A 10 -30.72 -16.12 8.96
C ALA A 10 -31.83 -15.12 8.57
N LEU A 11 -31.46 -14.10 7.78
CA LEU A 11 -32.40 -13.07 7.31
C LEU A 11 -33.29 -13.53 6.14
N TRP A 12 -32.99 -14.70 5.58
CA TRP A 12 -33.76 -15.40 4.57
C TRP A 12 -34.27 -16.72 5.16
N GLY A 13 -35.57 -17.00 5.04
CA GLY A 13 -36.14 -18.19 5.70
C GLY A 13 -37.63 -18.40 5.45
N GLY A 14 -38.42 -17.32 5.36
CA GLY A 14 -39.88 -17.42 5.23
C GLY A 14 -40.42 -18.13 3.97
N ARG A 15 -39.55 -18.40 2.97
CA ARG A 15 -39.88 -19.14 1.75
C ARG A 15 -39.50 -20.63 1.79
N PHE A 16 -38.60 -21.04 2.69
CA PHE A 16 -38.08 -22.40 2.70
C PHE A 16 -38.95 -23.31 3.58
N SER A 17 -39.23 -24.53 3.12
CA SER A 17 -39.96 -25.54 3.89
C SER A 17 -39.09 -26.27 4.93
N GLY A 18 -37.79 -26.01 4.95
CA GLY A 18 -36.78 -26.56 5.86
C GLY A 18 -35.51 -25.70 5.89
N GLY A 19 -34.54 -26.06 6.74
CA GLY A 19 -33.26 -25.34 6.85
C GLY A 19 -32.24 -25.70 5.76
N PRO A 20 -31.14 -24.93 5.62
CA PRO A 20 -30.02 -25.30 4.76
C PRO A 20 -29.38 -26.61 5.24
N SER A 21 -28.74 -27.35 4.33
CA SER A 21 -27.85 -28.44 4.73
C SER A 21 -26.63 -27.87 5.45
N GLU A 22 -26.02 -28.67 6.33
CA GLU A 22 -24.81 -28.27 7.05
C GLU A 22 -23.70 -27.80 6.10
N ALA A 23 -23.47 -28.54 5.02
CA ALA A 23 -22.47 -28.19 4.01
C ALA A 23 -22.75 -26.84 3.33
N MET A 24 -24.01 -26.52 3.06
CA MET A 24 -24.40 -25.23 2.48
C MET A 24 -24.20 -24.10 3.49
N PHE A 25 -24.56 -24.32 4.76
CA PHE A 25 -24.37 -23.34 5.81
C PHE A 25 -22.89 -23.00 5.97
N GLN A 26 -22.02 -24.01 6.16
CA GLN A 26 -20.57 -23.81 6.30
C GLN A 26 -19.94 -23.09 5.10
N LEU A 27 -20.40 -23.36 3.88
CA LEU A 27 -19.94 -22.65 2.67
C LEU A 27 -20.37 -21.17 2.66
N SER A 28 -21.52 -20.86 3.26
CA SER A 28 -22.07 -19.50 3.26
C SER A 28 -21.52 -18.59 4.37
N VAL A 29 -20.94 -19.17 5.43
CA VAL A 29 -20.47 -18.42 6.61
C VAL A 29 -19.32 -17.48 6.25
N SER A 30 -19.44 -16.20 6.61
CA SER A 30 -18.38 -15.19 6.45
C SER A 30 -17.90 -14.54 7.73
N THR A 31 -18.49 -14.86 8.88
CA THR A 31 -18.18 -14.26 10.20
C THR A 31 -16.71 -14.35 10.61
N HIS A 32 -15.95 -15.31 10.04
CA HIS A 32 -14.52 -15.48 10.28
C HIS A 32 -13.63 -14.43 9.58
N PHE A 33 -14.15 -13.69 8.60
CA PHE A 33 -13.42 -12.62 7.92
C PHE A 33 -14.18 -11.28 7.84
N ASP A 34 -15.51 -11.28 7.84
CA ASP A 34 -16.31 -10.07 7.65
C ASP A 34 -16.59 -9.30 8.95
N TRP A 35 -16.19 -9.83 10.11
CA TRP A 35 -16.40 -9.17 11.40
C TRP A 35 -15.72 -7.79 11.50
N VAL A 36 -14.70 -7.54 10.67
CA VAL A 36 -14.06 -6.23 10.52
C VAL A 36 -15.05 -5.13 10.06
N LEU A 37 -16.21 -5.51 9.50
CA LEU A 37 -17.26 -4.61 9.07
C LEU A 37 -18.25 -4.25 10.17
N ALA A 38 -18.23 -4.92 11.33
CA ALA A 38 -19.21 -4.72 12.39
C ALA A 38 -19.32 -3.25 12.88
N PRO A 39 -18.21 -2.51 13.09
CA PRO A 39 -18.29 -1.09 13.46
C PRO A 39 -18.98 -0.23 12.39
N TYR A 40 -18.78 -0.56 11.12
CA TYR A 40 -19.37 0.15 9.98
C TYR A 40 -20.85 -0.18 9.83
N ASP A 41 -21.27 -1.40 10.18
CA ASP A 41 -22.68 -1.79 10.20
C ASP A 41 -23.47 -0.97 11.21
N VAL A 42 -22.90 -0.72 12.40
CA VAL A 42 -23.50 0.16 13.41
C VAL A 42 -23.70 1.57 12.85
N LEU A 43 -22.66 2.15 12.24
CA LEU A 43 -22.72 3.49 11.66
C LEU A 43 -23.80 3.58 10.57
N ALA A 44 -23.79 2.63 9.63
CA ALA A 44 -24.77 2.58 8.55
C ALA A 44 -26.21 2.35 9.06
N SER A 45 -26.37 1.54 10.10
CA SER A 45 -27.66 1.29 10.74
C SER A 45 -28.20 2.54 11.46
N LYS A 46 -27.33 3.34 12.10
CA LYS A 46 -27.72 4.63 12.71
C LYS A 46 -28.21 5.62 11.64
N ALA A 47 -27.47 5.74 10.54
CA ALA A 47 -27.86 6.60 9.41
C ALA A 47 -29.20 6.16 8.79
N HIS A 48 -29.37 4.86 8.60
CA HIS A 48 -30.61 4.30 8.06
C HIS A 48 -31.81 4.56 8.99
N ALA A 49 -31.64 4.43 10.31
CA ALA A 49 -32.70 4.74 11.28
C ALA A 49 -33.14 6.22 11.18
N ARG A 50 -32.19 7.15 11.06
CA ARG A 50 -32.48 8.59 10.89
C ARG A 50 -33.25 8.87 9.59
N VAL A 51 -32.88 8.20 8.50
CA VAL A 51 -33.60 8.35 7.22
C VAL A 51 -35.00 7.72 7.26
N LEU A 52 -35.18 6.59 7.93
CA LEU A 52 -36.52 6.03 8.18
C LEU A 52 -37.40 6.98 8.99
N HIS A 53 -36.84 7.62 10.02
CA HIS A 53 -37.56 8.64 10.79
C HIS A 53 -37.94 9.84 9.93
N ALA A 54 -37.01 10.39 9.14
CA ALA A 54 -37.28 11.49 8.23
C ALA A 54 -38.37 11.16 7.18
N ALA A 55 -38.46 9.89 6.77
CA ALA A 55 -39.51 9.38 5.89
C ALA A 55 -40.84 9.06 6.59
N GLY A 56 -40.95 9.29 7.90
CA GLY A 56 -42.16 9.01 8.70
C GLY A 56 -42.41 7.52 8.97
N LEU A 57 -41.38 6.68 8.82
CA LEU A 57 -41.45 5.23 9.02
C LEU A 57 -40.97 4.79 10.42
N LEU A 58 -40.36 5.71 11.18
CA LEU A 58 -40.06 5.57 12.59
C LEU A 58 -40.55 6.79 13.36
N SER A 59 -41.19 6.58 14.51
CA SER A 59 -41.52 7.67 15.43
C SER A 59 -40.26 8.26 16.06
N ALA A 60 -40.34 9.43 16.69
CA ALA A 60 -39.20 10.02 17.40
C ALA A 60 -38.74 9.13 18.57
N GLU A 61 -39.68 8.56 19.32
CA GLU A 61 -39.40 7.62 20.41
C GLU A 61 -38.73 6.33 19.90
N ASP A 62 -39.22 5.77 18.79
CA ASP A 62 -38.62 4.61 18.16
C ASP A 62 -37.20 4.91 17.65
N LEU A 63 -36.95 6.10 17.10
CA LEU A 63 -35.63 6.52 16.66
C LEU A 63 -34.66 6.60 17.85
N ASP A 64 -35.05 7.27 18.94
CA ASP A 64 -34.19 7.42 20.12
C ASP A 64 -33.82 6.05 20.71
N ALA A 65 -34.80 5.15 20.83
CA ALA A 65 -34.57 3.78 21.29
C ALA A 65 -33.67 2.97 20.34
N MET A 66 -33.85 3.13 19.01
CA MET A 66 -33.01 2.49 18.00
C MET A 66 -31.56 2.97 18.08
N LEU A 67 -31.33 4.28 18.19
CA LEU A 67 -29.99 4.86 18.28
C LEU A 67 -29.28 4.47 19.58
N ALA A 68 -30.00 4.42 20.70
CA ALA A 68 -29.46 3.94 21.97
C ALA A 68 -29.05 2.45 21.88
N GLY A 69 -29.92 1.60 21.32
CA GLY A 69 -29.63 0.17 21.13
C GLY A 69 -28.44 -0.09 20.21
N LEU A 70 -28.33 0.66 19.11
CA LEU A 70 -27.18 0.58 18.19
C LEU A 70 -25.89 1.10 18.82
N THR A 71 -25.96 2.11 19.68
CA THR A 71 -24.80 2.62 20.43
C THR A 71 -24.29 1.58 21.40
N GLN A 72 -25.16 1.01 22.22
CA GLN A 72 -24.80 -0.07 23.14
C GLN A 72 -24.23 -1.28 22.39
N LEU A 73 -24.86 -1.68 21.26
CA LEU A 73 -24.34 -2.77 20.43
C LEU A 73 -22.92 -2.48 19.91
N GLY A 74 -22.65 -1.25 19.49
CA GLY A 74 -21.32 -0.82 19.07
C GLY A 74 -20.28 -0.90 20.19
N GLU A 75 -20.63 -0.48 21.41
CA GLU A 75 -19.78 -0.60 22.60
C GLU A 75 -19.51 -2.06 22.97
N ASP A 76 -20.52 -2.92 22.86
CA ASP A 76 -20.39 -4.35 23.17
C ASP A 76 -19.53 -5.08 22.12
N VAL A 77 -19.64 -4.70 20.83
CA VAL A 77 -18.76 -5.18 19.77
C VAL A 77 -17.32 -4.73 20.01
N ALA A 78 -17.11 -3.45 20.34
CA ALA A 78 -15.78 -2.88 20.55
C ALA A 78 -15.06 -3.48 21.78
N SER A 79 -15.80 -3.76 22.85
CA SER A 79 -15.28 -4.40 24.07
C SER A 79 -15.13 -5.91 23.96
N GLY A 80 -15.70 -6.54 22.92
CA GLY A 80 -15.76 -7.99 22.77
C GLY A 80 -16.83 -8.68 23.62
N ALA A 81 -17.72 -7.93 24.27
CA ALA A 81 -18.88 -8.46 24.98
C ALA A 81 -19.94 -9.04 24.03
N PHE A 82 -19.96 -8.63 22.76
CA PHE A 82 -20.77 -9.20 21.70
C PHE A 82 -19.90 -9.72 20.56
N THR A 83 -20.10 -10.98 20.19
CA THR A 83 -19.39 -11.67 19.11
C THR A 83 -20.37 -12.48 18.25
N PRO A 84 -19.98 -12.92 17.05
CA PRO A 84 -20.78 -13.85 16.27
C PRO A 84 -21.05 -15.14 17.03
N GLU A 85 -22.25 -15.69 16.86
CA GLU A 85 -22.59 -17.04 17.26
C GLU A 85 -22.35 -18.03 16.10
N PRO A 86 -22.16 -19.33 16.38
CA PRO A 86 -22.01 -20.35 15.33
C PRO A 86 -23.20 -20.43 14.35
N THR A 87 -24.35 -19.89 14.73
CA THR A 87 -25.59 -19.84 13.94
C THR A 87 -25.68 -18.61 13.04
N ASP A 88 -24.79 -17.63 13.19
CA ASP A 88 -24.77 -16.43 12.36
C ASP A 88 -24.04 -16.72 11.04
N GLU A 89 -24.73 -16.51 9.92
CA GLU A 89 -24.15 -16.65 8.57
C GLU A 89 -23.09 -15.55 8.29
N ASP A 90 -23.40 -14.31 8.63
CA ASP A 90 -22.59 -13.13 8.29
C ASP A 90 -22.65 -12.09 9.41
N VAL A 91 -21.75 -11.10 9.35
CA VAL A 91 -21.77 -9.96 10.28
C VAL A 91 -23.14 -9.30 10.36
N HIS A 92 -23.87 -9.17 9.25
CA HIS A 92 -25.17 -8.49 9.23
C HIS A 92 -26.24 -9.25 10.03
N GLY A 93 -26.26 -10.59 9.94
CA GLY A 93 -27.13 -11.46 10.72
C GLY A 93 -26.84 -11.37 12.21
N ALA A 94 -25.55 -11.40 12.58
CA ALA A 94 -25.11 -11.22 13.95
C ALA A 94 -25.49 -9.84 14.51
N MET A 95 -25.21 -8.77 13.77
CA MET A 95 -25.53 -7.39 14.18
C MET A 95 -27.03 -7.18 14.35
N GLU A 96 -27.85 -7.77 13.47
CA GLU A 96 -29.28 -7.70 13.61
C GLU A 96 -29.79 -8.47 14.84
N ARG A 97 -29.28 -9.68 15.09
CA ARG A 97 -29.59 -10.45 16.29
C ARG A 97 -29.26 -9.64 17.54
N GLY A 98 -28.06 -9.07 17.60
CA GLY A 98 -27.62 -8.22 18.71
C GLY A 98 -28.51 -6.98 18.92
N LEU A 99 -28.99 -6.36 17.84
CA LEU A 99 -29.93 -5.25 17.94
C LEU A 99 -31.28 -5.71 18.52
N ILE A 100 -31.85 -6.80 18.00
CA ILE A 100 -33.13 -7.36 18.47
C ILE A 100 -33.08 -7.73 19.95
N GLU A 101 -31.97 -8.30 20.42
CA GLU A 101 -31.77 -8.60 21.85
C GLU A 101 -31.83 -7.35 22.74
N ARG A 102 -31.43 -6.18 22.21
CA ARG A 102 -31.37 -4.90 22.95
C ARG A 102 -32.66 -4.11 22.88
N VAL A 103 -33.31 -4.04 21.71
CA VAL A 103 -34.48 -3.17 21.47
C VAL A 103 -35.78 -3.93 21.23
N GLY A 104 -35.74 -5.26 21.23
CA GLY A 104 -36.87 -6.12 20.97
C GLY A 104 -37.14 -6.37 19.47
N PRO A 105 -37.86 -7.45 19.14
CA PRO A 105 -38.06 -7.90 17.76
C PRO A 105 -38.94 -6.96 16.93
N GLU A 106 -39.88 -6.25 17.56
CA GLU A 106 -40.75 -5.33 16.84
C GLU A 106 -39.95 -4.12 16.35
N LEU A 107 -39.27 -3.41 17.26
CA LEU A 107 -38.50 -2.22 16.90
C LEU A 107 -37.28 -2.60 16.04
N GLY A 108 -36.50 -3.60 16.43
CA GLY A 108 -35.34 -4.05 15.65
C GLY A 108 -35.72 -4.47 14.23
N GLY A 109 -36.86 -5.14 14.06
CA GLY A 109 -37.37 -5.55 12.75
C GLY A 109 -37.75 -4.39 11.81
N ARG A 110 -38.10 -3.21 12.36
CA ARG A 110 -38.43 -2.02 11.55
C ARG A 110 -37.21 -1.47 10.79
N LEU A 111 -35.99 -1.70 11.28
CA LEU A 111 -34.76 -1.22 10.64
C LEU A 111 -34.54 -1.84 9.24
N ARG A 112 -35.16 -2.99 8.95
CA ARG A 112 -35.06 -3.64 7.63
C ARG A 112 -35.79 -2.89 6.51
N ALA A 113 -36.71 -1.98 6.84
CA ALA A 113 -37.53 -1.31 5.84
C ALA A 113 -36.66 -0.55 4.82
N GLY A 114 -36.82 -0.83 3.53
CA GLY A 114 -36.14 -0.10 2.45
C GLY A 114 -34.64 -0.37 2.30
N ARG A 115 -34.10 -1.36 3.03
CA ARG A 115 -32.68 -1.78 2.98
C ARG A 115 -32.55 -3.16 2.36
N SER A 116 -31.44 -3.43 1.66
CA SER A 116 -31.05 -4.78 1.24
C SER A 116 -29.69 -5.16 1.82
N ARG A 117 -29.35 -6.44 1.81
CA ARG A 117 -27.97 -6.87 2.07
C ARG A 117 -27.03 -6.42 0.95
N ASN A 118 -27.52 -6.30 -0.29
CA ASN A 118 -26.68 -6.02 -1.46
C ASN A 118 -26.08 -4.62 -1.44
N ASP A 119 -26.88 -3.59 -1.14
CA ASP A 119 -26.41 -2.22 -1.01
C ASP A 119 -25.72 -1.97 0.33
N GLN A 120 -26.18 -2.61 1.40
CA GLN A 120 -25.54 -2.57 2.72
C GLN A 120 -24.09 -3.08 2.64
N VAL A 121 -23.86 -4.31 2.16
CA VAL A 121 -22.50 -4.90 2.12
C VAL A 121 -21.56 -4.10 1.23
N ALA A 122 -22.04 -3.59 0.09
CA ALA A 122 -21.24 -2.76 -0.81
C ALA A 122 -20.86 -1.42 -0.14
N THR A 123 -21.77 -0.83 0.64
CA THR A 123 -21.50 0.40 1.39
C THR A 123 -20.47 0.15 2.49
N LEU A 124 -20.69 -0.88 3.33
CA LEU A 124 -19.79 -1.17 4.45
C LEU A 124 -18.39 -1.48 3.96
N PHE A 125 -18.27 -2.24 2.88
CA PHE A 125 -16.97 -2.59 2.33
C PHE A 125 -16.22 -1.35 1.85
N ARG A 126 -16.89 -0.43 1.14
CA ARG A 126 -16.29 0.86 0.76
C ARG A 126 -15.88 1.67 1.99
N MET A 127 -16.71 1.76 3.02
CA MET A 127 -16.36 2.48 4.25
C MET A 127 -15.10 1.90 4.90
N TRP A 128 -15.02 0.57 5.04
CA TRP A 128 -13.87 -0.11 5.62
C TRP A 128 -12.61 0.06 4.78
N VAL A 129 -12.70 -0.06 3.45
CA VAL A 129 -11.56 0.13 2.56
C VAL A 129 -11.01 1.55 2.68
N ARG A 130 -11.87 2.58 2.75
CA ARG A 130 -11.44 3.99 2.86
C ARG A 130 -10.63 4.28 4.11
N ASP A 131 -10.94 3.61 5.22
CA ASP A 131 -10.14 3.68 6.44
C ASP A 131 -8.85 2.87 6.29
N ALA A 132 -8.96 1.63 5.79
CA ALA A 132 -7.81 0.73 5.64
C ALA A 132 -6.72 1.29 4.70
N ILE A 133 -7.09 2.00 3.64
CA ILE A 133 -6.12 2.65 2.75
C ILE A 133 -5.44 3.85 3.39
N ARG A 134 -6.11 4.55 4.32
CA ARG A 134 -5.53 5.64 5.10
C ARG A 134 -4.50 5.12 6.08
N ASP A 135 -4.82 4.06 6.82
CA ASP A 135 -3.87 3.36 7.69
C ASP A 135 -2.64 2.89 6.89
N THR A 136 -2.88 2.31 5.71
CA THR A 136 -1.80 1.85 4.83
C THR A 136 -0.93 3.04 4.36
N ALA A 137 -1.55 4.15 3.98
CA ALA A 137 -0.84 5.36 3.58
C ALA A 137 0.01 5.95 4.72
N VAL A 138 -0.45 5.89 5.96
CA VAL A 138 0.36 6.26 7.14
C VAL A 138 1.63 5.40 7.21
N GLY A 139 1.48 4.07 7.13
CA GLY A 139 2.64 3.16 7.15
C GLY A 139 3.60 3.37 5.96
N VAL A 140 3.09 3.73 4.79
CA VAL A 140 3.94 4.11 3.64
C VAL A 140 4.68 5.43 3.91
N CYS A 141 4.02 6.43 4.50
CA CYS A 141 4.65 7.70 4.88
C CYS A 141 5.78 7.48 5.88
N GLU A 142 5.58 6.64 6.90
CA GLU A 142 6.60 6.32 7.91
C GLU A 142 7.84 5.66 7.30
N LEU A 143 7.66 4.75 6.32
CA LEU A 143 8.78 4.17 5.59
C LEU A 143 9.54 5.22 4.75
N VAL A 144 8.80 6.11 4.07
CA VAL A 144 9.40 7.21 3.30
C VAL A 144 10.19 8.14 4.21
N GLU A 145 9.67 8.47 5.39
CA GLU A 145 10.37 9.25 6.41
C GLU A 145 11.65 8.56 6.88
N ALA A 146 11.64 7.24 7.11
CA ALA A 146 12.85 6.48 7.47
C ALA A 146 13.92 6.52 6.36
N LEU A 147 13.52 6.39 5.09
CA LEU A 147 14.44 6.53 3.94
C LEU A 147 15.04 7.95 3.86
N VAL A 148 14.22 8.98 4.07
CA VAL A 148 14.66 10.38 4.11
C VAL A 148 15.64 10.63 5.24
N GLN A 149 15.38 10.09 6.43
CA GLN A 149 16.25 10.22 7.59
C GLN A 149 17.61 9.56 7.33
N GLN A 150 17.63 8.36 6.76
CA GLN A 150 18.88 7.70 6.38
C GLN A 150 19.64 8.46 5.29
N ALA A 151 18.94 9.01 4.30
CA ALA A 151 19.54 9.88 3.27
C ALA A 151 20.08 11.19 3.87
N ALA A 152 19.44 11.75 4.90
CA ALA A 152 19.91 12.94 5.62
C ALA A 152 21.13 12.65 6.49
N ALA A 153 21.20 11.47 7.11
CA ALA A 153 22.33 11.03 7.93
C ALA A 153 23.56 10.65 7.10
N ASN A 154 23.38 10.27 5.83
CA ASN A 154 24.45 9.82 4.93
C ASN A 154 24.52 10.67 3.64
N PRO A 155 24.63 12.01 3.72
CA PRO A 155 24.47 12.88 2.55
C PRO A 155 25.61 12.76 1.54
N ASP A 156 26.83 12.46 2.01
CA ASP A 156 28.06 12.48 1.21
C ASP A 156 28.63 11.07 0.93
N VAL A 157 27.94 10.02 1.38
CA VAL A 157 28.41 8.64 1.18
C VAL A 157 28.24 8.27 -0.30
N ILE A 158 29.35 7.94 -0.95
CA ILE A 158 29.37 7.50 -2.36
C ILE A 158 29.37 5.97 -2.42
N MET A 159 28.55 5.42 -3.31
CA MET A 159 28.45 4.00 -3.62
C MET A 159 28.46 3.75 -5.13
N PRO A 160 28.80 2.54 -5.60
CA PRO A 160 28.62 2.19 -7.01
C PRO A 160 27.13 2.10 -7.36
N GLY A 161 26.68 2.95 -8.28
CA GLY A 161 25.37 2.78 -8.92
C GLY A 161 25.32 1.50 -9.74
N LYS A 162 24.15 0.87 -9.84
CA LYS A 162 24.00 -0.44 -10.48
C LYS A 162 23.05 -0.43 -11.65
N THR A 163 23.46 -1.07 -12.74
CA THR A 163 22.58 -1.50 -13.84
C THR A 163 22.94 -2.94 -14.17
N HIS A 164 21.95 -3.83 -14.32
CA HIS A 164 22.19 -5.28 -14.45
C HIS A 164 23.01 -5.88 -13.30
N PHE A 165 22.91 -5.30 -12.09
CA PHE A 165 23.76 -5.64 -10.92
C PHE A 165 25.27 -5.40 -11.11
N GLN A 166 25.69 -4.82 -12.24
CA GLN A 166 27.06 -4.39 -12.49
C GLN A 166 27.28 -2.94 -12.06
N ALA A 167 28.49 -2.61 -11.63
CA ALA A 167 28.86 -1.23 -11.31
C ALA A 167 28.78 -0.38 -12.58
N ALA A 168 27.95 0.66 -12.53
CA ALA A 168 27.85 1.73 -13.52
C ALA A 168 28.49 2.98 -12.90
N GLN A 169 27.85 4.14 -12.97
CA GLN A 169 28.42 5.38 -12.42
C GLN A 169 28.37 5.42 -10.88
N PRO A 170 29.35 6.07 -10.20
CA PRO A 170 29.24 6.40 -8.79
C PRO A 170 28.02 7.28 -8.50
N VAL A 171 27.30 7.00 -7.41
CA VAL A 171 26.14 7.76 -6.94
C VAL A 171 26.22 7.99 -5.44
N LEU A 172 25.49 8.98 -4.93
CA LEU A 172 25.29 9.15 -3.50
C LEU A 172 24.35 8.06 -2.97
N LEU A 173 24.66 7.48 -1.82
CA LEU A 173 23.76 6.59 -1.08
C LEU A 173 22.41 7.27 -0.82
N ALA A 174 22.44 8.55 -0.44
CA ALA A 174 21.23 9.35 -0.28
C ALA A 174 20.37 9.38 -1.55
N HIS A 175 20.99 9.42 -2.74
CA HIS A 175 20.28 9.35 -4.01
C HIS A 175 19.62 7.97 -4.23
N GLN A 176 20.35 6.89 -3.92
CA GLN A 176 19.84 5.52 -4.00
C GLN A 176 18.66 5.27 -3.05
N LEU A 177 18.75 5.74 -1.81
CA LEU A 177 17.67 5.59 -0.81
C LEU A 177 16.43 6.39 -1.22
N LEU A 178 16.61 7.64 -1.67
CA LEU A 178 15.49 8.46 -2.14
C LEU A 178 14.86 7.90 -3.42
N ALA A 179 15.59 7.13 -4.25
CA ALA A 179 15.02 6.44 -5.41
C ALA A 179 13.90 5.48 -5.02
N HIS A 180 13.97 4.86 -3.83
CA HIS A 180 12.91 4.00 -3.28
C HIS A 180 11.75 4.77 -2.66
N ALA A 181 11.95 6.03 -2.26
CA ALA A 181 10.87 6.88 -1.77
C ALA A 181 9.91 7.30 -2.89
N HIS A 182 10.39 7.53 -4.12
CA HIS A 182 9.54 8.04 -5.21
C HIS A 182 8.42 7.09 -5.65
N PRO A 183 8.62 5.76 -5.79
CA PRO A 183 7.53 4.82 -6.02
C PRO A 183 6.48 4.85 -4.92
N LEU A 184 6.90 4.85 -3.66
CA LEU A 184 6.01 4.90 -2.49
C LEU A 184 5.17 6.19 -2.45
N LEU A 185 5.75 7.34 -2.80
CA LEU A 185 5.00 8.58 -2.95
C LEU A 185 3.93 8.49 -4.05
N ARG A 186 4.24 7.85 -5.18
CA ARG A 186 3.24 7.61 -6.24
C ARG A 186 2.18 6.60 -5.81
N ASP A 187 2.50 5.66 -4.93
CA ASP A 187 1.51 4.76 -4.38
C ASP A 187 0.50 5.50 -3.49
N ILE A 188 0.95 6.48 -2.70
CA ILE A 188 0.04 7.34 -1.95
C ILE A 188 -0.83 8.19 -2.89
N GLU A 189 -0.28 8.73 -3.98
CA GLU A 189 -1.06 9.43 -5.02
C GLU A 189 -2.16 8.51 -5.59
N ARG A 190 -1.85 7.23 -5.84
CA ARG A 190 -2.85 6.24 -6.27
C ARG A 190 -3.92 5.99 -5.22
N LEU A 191 -3.57 5.91 -3.93
CA LEU A 191 -4.53 5.76 -2.84
C LEU A 191 -5.46 6.99 -2.74
N GLN A 192 -4.93 8.20 -2.92
CA GLN A 192 -5.72 9.43 -2.97
C GLN A 192 -6.71 9.44 -4.14
N ASP A 193 -6.28 8.99 -5.31
CA ASP A 193 -7.15 8.90 -6.48
C ASP A 193 -8.22 7.81 -6.31
N LEU A 194 -7.86 6.66 -5.75
CA LEU A 194 -8.78 5.57 -5.41
C LEU A 194 -9.86 6.03 -4.40
N ASP A 195 -9.49 6.79 -3.38
CA ASP A 195 -10.45 7.28 -2.36
C ASP A 195 -11.60 8.08 -2.98
N LYS A 196 -11.34 8.82 -4.06
CA LYS A 196 -12.39 9.57 -4.79
C LYS A 196 -13.47 8.64 -5.34
N ARG A 197 -13.07 7.49 -5.90
CA ARG A 197 -14.00 6.47 -6.45
C ARG A 197 -14.64 5.60 -5.35
N LEU A 198 -13.95 5.40 -4.24
CA LEU A 198 -14.52 4.75 -3.06
C LEU A 198 -15.58 5.64 -2.38
N ALA A 199 -15.49 6.96 -2.52
CA ALA A 199 -16.38 7.94 -1.90
C ALA A 199 -17.77 8.08 -2.57
N VAL A 200 -18.21 7.09 -3.35
CA VAL A 200 -19.58 7.00 -3.88
C VAL A 200 -20.37 5.93 -3.10
N SER A 201 -21.46 6.32 -2.45
CA SER A 201 -22.29 5.45 -1.61
C SER A 201 -23.30 4.66 -2.44
N PRO A 202 -23.35 3.31 -2.33
CA PRO A 202 -24.40 2.52 -2.97
C PRO A 202 -25.69 2.41 -2.14
N TYR A 203 -25.71 2.91 -0.91
CA TYR A 203 -26.84 2.77 0.02
C TYR A 203 -28.12 3.42 -0.53
N GLY A 204 -29.24 2.70 -0.45
CA GLY A 204 -30.52 3.12 -1.04
C GLY A 204 -30.79 2.50 -2.42
N SER A 205 -29.81 1.78 -2.99
CA SER A 205 -29.98 0.97 -4.20
C SER A 205 -30.87 -0.27 -3.96
N GLY A 206 -31.14 -0.62 -2.71
CA GLY A 206 -31.90 -1.80 -2.34
C GLY A 206 -31.26 -3.06 -2.91
N ALA A 207 -32.09 -4.01 -3.35
CA ALA A 207 -31.56 -5.26 -3.90
C ALA A 207 -30.87 -5.07 -5.26
N LEU A 208 -31.40 -4.18 -6.10
CA LEU A 208 -30.87 -3.87 -7.44
C LEU A 208 -31.57 -2.70 -8.16
N ALA A 209 -32.80 -2.32 -7.76
CA ALA A 209 -33.68 -1.41 -8.51
C ALA A 209 -33.95 -0.06 -7.81
N GLY A 210 -33.24 0.22 -6.72
CA GLY A 210 -33.55 1.34 -5.82
C GLY A 210 -34.62 0.96 -4.78
N SER A 211 -34.66 1.74 -3.71
CA SER A 211 -35.73 1.64 -2.70
C SER A 211 -37.05 2.18 -3.26
N SER A 212 -38.16 1.48 -3.03
CA SER A 212 -39.51 2.00 -3.29
C SER A 212 -40.04 2.87 -2.14
N LEU A 213 -39.33 2.89 -1.01
CA LEU A 213 -39.57 3.84 0.06
C LEU A 213 -38.85 5.14 -0.36
N HIS A 214 -39.53 6.28 -0.25
CA HIS A 214 -38.99 7.60 -0.64
C HIS A 214 -37.94 8.07 0.38
N LEU A 215 -36.86 7.30 0.51
CA LEU A 215 -35.70 7.58 1.35
C LEU A 215 -34.78 8.57 0.60
N ASP A 216 -33.87 9.21 1.32
CA ASP A 216 -32.87 10.14 0.78
C ASP A 216 -31.46 9.49 0.80
N PRO A 217 -30.99 8.87 -0.31
CA PRO A 217 -29.65 8.29 -0.40
C PRO A 217 -28.52 9.32 -0.15
N GLU A 218 -28.73 10.58 -0.53
CA GLU A 218 -27.75 11.65 -0.33
C GLU A 218 -27.59 12.03 1.14
N ALA A 219 -28.68 11.95 1.92
CA ALA A 219 -28.59 12.08 3.37
C ALA A 219 -27.72 10.99 3.99
N ILE A 220 -27.91 9.72 3.59
CA ILE A 220 -27.10 8.60 4.08
C ILE A 220 -25.64 8.75 3.64
N ALA A 221 -25.40 9.08 2.37
CA ALA A 221 -24.06 9.29 1.83
C ALA A 221 -23.29 10.35 2.63
N ARG A 222 -23.89 11.52 2.86
CA ARG A 222 -23.27 12.61 3.64
C ARG A 222 -22.98 12.20 5.08
N GLU A 223 -23.93 11.53 5.74
CA GLU A 223 -23.76 11.10 7.13
C GLU A 223 -22.62 10.07 7.27
N LEU A 224 -22.51 9.14 6.33
CA LEU A 224 -21.47 8.12 6.32
C LEU A 224 -20.13 8.59 5.73
N GLY A 225 -20.00 9.88 5.39
CA GLY A 225 -18.77 10.50 4.92
C GLY A 225 -18.43 10.22 3.45
N PHE A 226 -19.39 9.76 2.65
CA PHE A 226 -19.27 9.70 1.19
C PHE A 226 -19.44 11.09 0.56
N ALA A 227 -18.95 11.25 -0.67
CA ALA A 227 -19.09 12.48 -1.44
C ALA A 227 -20.48 12.61 -2.07
N GLU A 228 -21.04 11.49 -2.53
CA GLU A 228 -22.33 11.41 -3.24
C GLU A 228 -22.92 9.99 -3.18
N ALA A 229 -24.19 9.84 -3.54
CA ALA A 229 -24.81 8.54 -3.79
C ALA A 229 -24.55 8.06 -5.23
N CYS A 230 -24.61 6.75 -5.49
CA CYS A 230 -24.41 6.22 -6.84
C CYS A 230 -25.59 6.56 -7.77
N ASP A 231 -25.29 6.81 -9.04
CA ASP A 231 -26.29 7.15 -10.06
C ASP A 231 -27.15 5.96 -10.51
N ASN A 232 -26.70 4.73 -10.29
CA ASN A 232 -27.35 3.53 -10.81
C ASN A 232 -27.33 2.37 -9.80
N SER A 233 -28.52 1.89 -9.42
CA SER A 233 -28.67 0.85 -8.40
C SER A 233 -28.20 -0.55 -8.83
N LEU A 234 -28.26 -0.87 -10.14
CA LEU A 234 -27.71 -2.12 -10.67
C LEU A 234 -26.19 -2.11 -10.54
N ASP A 235 -25.57 -1.00 -10.91
CA ASP A 235 -24.13 -0.80 -10.80
C ASP A 235 -23.68 -0.78 -9.33
N GLY A 236 -24.30 0.04 -8.48
CA GLY A 236 -23.94 0.20 -7.08
C GLY A 236 -23.99 -1.09 -6.27
N THR A 237 -24.85 -2.04 -6.66
CA THR A 237 -24.96 -3.36 -6.00
C THR A 237 -24.08 -4.44 -6.63
N ALA A 238 -23.78 -4.36 -7.94
CA ALA A 238 -23.06 -5.39 -8.68
C ALA A 238 -21.56 -5.12 -8.84
N ALA A 239 -21.16 -3.88 -9.09
CA ALA A 239 -19.79 -3.54 -9.46
C ALA A 239 -18.83 -3.66 -8.27
N ARG A 240 -17.60 -4.12 -8.54
CA ARG A 240 -16.49 -4.30 -7.59
C ARG A 240 -15.14 -3.85 -8.17
N ASP A 241 -15.18 -2.98 -9.17
CA ASP A 241 -14.00 -2.32 -9.74
C ASP A 241 -13.18 -1.58 -8.66
N PHE A 242 -13.84 -0.97 -7.67
CA PHE A 242 -13.17 -0.36 -6.52
C PHE A 242 -12.32 -1.37 -5.73
N ALA A 243 -12.78 -2.61 -5.58
CA ALA A 243 -12.06 -3.66 -4.87
C ALA A 243 -10.88 -4.15 -5.71
N ALA A 244 -11.08 -4.34 -7.02
CA ALA A 244 -10.01 -4.68 -7.96
C ALA A 244 -8.91 -3.61 -8.01
N GLU A 245 -9.29 -2.33 -8.07
CA GLU A 245 -8.35 -1.21 -8.03
C GLU A 245 -7.62 -1.15 -6.68
N THR A 246 -8.32 -1.37 -5.58
CA THR A 246 -7.70 -1.50 -4.25
C THR A 246 -6.65 -2.61 -4.25
N ALA A 247 -6.99 -3.82 -4.71
CA ALA A 247 -6.04 -4.93 -4.79
C ALA A 247 -4.81 -4.57 -5.64
N TYR A 248 -5.00 -3.85 -6.75
CA TYR A 248 -3.91 -3.39 -7.59
C TYR A 248 -2.97 -2.44 -6.84
N VAL A 249 -3.50 -1.40 -6.19
CA VAL A 249 -2.66 -0.42 -5.49
C VAL A 249 -1.90 -1.09 -4.34
N LEU A 250 -2.53 -1.99 -3.58
CA LEU A 250 -1.86 -2.74 -2.50
C LEU A 250 -0.76 -3.66 -3.06
N ALA A 251 -1.01 -4.36 -4.17
CA ALA A 251 0.00 -5.19 -4.84
C ALA A 251 1.16 -4.35 -5.38
N GLN A 252 0.89 -3.16 -5.91
CA GLN A 252 1.90 -2.24 -6.40
C GLN A 252 2.82 -1.75 -5.26
N ILE A 253 2.24 -1.38 -4.10
CA ILE A 253 3.02 -1.06 -2.89
C ILE A 253 3.95 -2.22 -2.54
N ALA A 254 3.44 -3.46 -2.51
CA ALA A 254 4.27 -4.62 -2.20
C ALA A 254 5.40 -4.84 -3.22
N VAL A 255 5.16 -4.63 -4.52
CA VAL A 255 6.21 -4.69 -5.56
C VAL A 255 7.28 -3.63 -5.31
N ASP A 256 6.92 -2.41 -4.95
CA ASP A 256 7.89 -1.37 -4.67
C ASP A 256 8.68 -1.64 -3.38
N LEU A 257 8.04 -2.21 -2.35
CA LEU A 257 8.72 -2.75 -1.16
C LEU A 257 9.69 -3.89 -1.52
N SER A 258 9.32 -4.79 -2.44
CA SER A 258 10.14 -5.93 -2.82
C SER A 258 11.45 -5.52 -3.49
N ARG A 259 11.45 -4.39 -4.20
CA ARG A 259 12.66 -3.86 -4.85
C ARG A 259 13.65 -3.33 -3.83
N LEU A 260 13.18 -2.60 -2.81
CA LEU A 260 14.00 -2.19 -1.67
C LEU A 260 14.52 -3.41 -0.89
N ALA A 261 13.66 -4.40 -0.68
CA ALA A 261 14.02 -5.65 -0.01
C ALA A 261 15.15 -6.39 -0.76
N GLU A 262 15.06 -6.53 -2.08
CA GLU A 262 16.10 -7.17 -2.91
C GLU A 262 17.47 -6.52 -2.70
N GLU A 263 17.50 -5.18 -2.70
CA GLU A 263 18.75 -4.44 -2.52
C GLU A 263 19.30 -4.61 -1.11
N ILE A 264 18.48 -4.55 -0.06
CA ILE A 264 18.95 -4.78 1.32
C ILE A 264 19.51 -6.20 1.48
N ILE A 265 18.87 -7.21 0.88
CA ILE A 265 19.37 -8.58 0.87
C ILE A 265 20.77 -8.62 0.25
N ALA A 266 20.94 -8.07 -0.95
CA ALA A 266 22.22 -8.02 -1.63
C ALA A 266 23.27 -7.23 -0.83
N TRP A 267 22.92 -6.06 -0.31
CA TRP A 267 23.80 -5.19 0.46
C TRP A 267 24.30 -5.84 1.76
N SER A 268 23.50 -6.74 2.33
CA SER A 268 23.81 -7.45 3.57
C SER A 268 24.73 -8.66 3.40
N THR A 269 24.99 -9.11 2.16
CA THR A 269 25.90 -10.24 1.94
C THR A 269 27.35 -9.84 2.17
N PRO A 270 28.25 -10.79 2.55
CA PRO A 270 29.67 -10.50 2.72
C PRO A 270 30.36 -9.94 1.46
N GLU A 271 29.89 -10.32 0.26
CA GLU A 271 30.46 -9.87 -1.01
C GLU A 271 30.24 -8.37 -1.23
N PHE A 272 29.04 -7.86 -0.91
CA PHE A 272 28.75 -6.44 -0.93
C PHE A 272 29.30 -5.77 0.32
N GLY A 273 28.80 -6.18 1.50
CA GLY A 273 29.16 -5.61 2.79
C GLY A 273 28.80 -4.12 2.91
N TYR A 274 27.69 -3.69 2.29
CA TYR A 274 27.30 -2.27 2.30
C TYR A 274 26.56 -1.90 3.58
N VAL A 275 25.88 -2.86 4.19
CA VAL A 275 25.10 -2.66 5.42
C VAL A 275 25.34 -3.75 6.45
N THR A 276 25.16 -3.40 7.71
CA THR A 276 24.92 -4.34 8.81
C THR A 276 23.51 -4.16 9.34
N LEU A 277 22.78 -5.26 9.45
CA LEU A 277 21.42 -5.28 10.00
C LEU A 277 21.47 -5.16 11.54
N ALA A 278 20.49 -4.47 12.13
CA ALA A 278 20.31 -4.42 13.58
C ALA A 278 19.78 -5.76 14.11
N ASP A 279 20.18 -6.14 15.33
CA ASP A 279 19.84 -7.44 15.92
C ASP A 279 18.33 -7.62 16.09
N GLN A 280 17.62 -6.58 16.50
CA GLN A 280 16.16 -6.62 16.70
C GLN A 280 15.35 -6.74 15.39
N TRP A 281 15.99 -6.58 14.23
CA TRP A 281 15.37 -6.62 12.90
C TRP A 281 16.02 -7.68 11.99
N SER A 282 16.79 -8.61 12.55
CA SER A 282 17.41 -9.73 11.82
C SER A 282 17.45 -10.99 12.69
N THR A 283 17.56 -12.15 12.08
CA THR A 283 17.83 -13.39 12.82
C THR A 283 19.31 -13.79 12.70
N GLY A 284 19.80 -14.55 13.69
CA GLY A 284 21.18 -15.02 13.74
C GLY A 284 21.32 -16.53 13.56
N SER A 285 22.56 -17.00 13.42
CA SER A 285 22.89 -18.42 13.57
C SER A 285 23.33 -18.73 14.99
N SER A 286 22.87 -19.85 15.56
CA SER A 286 23.35 -20.36 16.85
C SER A 286 24.81 -20.82 16.83
N ILE A 287 25.43 -20.98 15.65
CA ILE A 287 26.81 -21.45 15.47
C ILE A 287 27.73 -20.34 14.95
N MET A 288 27.23 -19.47 14.08
CA MET A 288 28.03 -18.41 13.41
C MET A 288 27.63 -17.02 13.92
N PRO A 289 28.37 -16.44 14.89
CA PRO A 289 27.96 -15.21 15.58
C PRO A 289 27.91 -13.97 14.69
N GLN A 290 28.62 -13.96 13.55
CA GLN A 290 28.63 -12.87 12.58
C GLN A 290 27.46 -12.91 11.58
N LYS A 291 26.77 -14.06 11.45
CA LYS A 291 25.74 -14.26 10.42
C LYS A 291 24.43 -13.63 10.87
N LYS A 292 24.03 -12.54 10.20
CA LYS A 292 22.71 -11.91 10.32
C LYS A 292 21.91 -12.14 9.04
N ASN A 293 20.69 -12.63 9.17
CA ASN A 293 19.81 -12.96 8.04
C ASN A 293 18.83 -11.80 7.78
N PRO A 294 18.59 -11.45 6.51
CA PRO A 294 17.62 -10.43 6.12
C PRO A 294 16.18 -11.01 6.06
N ASP A 295 15.67 -11.58 7.15
CA ASP A 295 14.34 -12.25 7.16
C ASP A 295 13.20 -11.31 6.75
N ILE A 296 13.21 -10.05 7.21
CA ILE A 296 12.16 -9.07 6.89
C ILE A 296 12.12 -8.77 5.38
N PRO A 297 13.26 -8.44 4.71
CA PRO A 297 13.30 -8.34 3.26
C PRO A 297 12.86 -9.61 2.54
N GLU A 298 13.28 -10.80 2.99
CA GLU A 298 12.91 -12.07 2.36
C GLU A 298 11.40 -12.33 2.44
N LEU A 299 10.80 -12.10 3.62
CA LEU A 299 9.36 -12.19 3.83
C LEU A 299 8.60 -11.15 3.01
N THR A 300 9.12 -9.93 2.88
CA THR A 300 8.55 -8.87 2.04
C THR A 300 8.49 -9.31 0.57
N ARG A 301 9.60 -9.81 0.05
CA ARG A 301 9.69 -10.34 -1.32
C ARG A 301 8.75 -11.53 -1.54
N GLY A 302 8.65 -12.45 -0.57
CA GLY A 302 7.75 -13.60 -0.63
C GLY A 302 6.26 -13.19 -0.60
N LYS A 303 5.88 -12.29 0.32
CA LYS A 303 4.49 -11.81 0.46
C LYS A 303 4.04 -10.95 -0.72
N THR A 304 4.96 -10.37 -1.48
CA THR A 304 4.63 -9.67 -2.74
C THR A 304 3.92 -10.59 -3.73
N GLY A 305 4.37 -11.85 -3.86
CA GLY A 305 3.69 -12.85 -4.70
C GLY A 305 2.26 -13.16 -4.25
N ARG A 306 2.01 -13.14 -2.93
CA ARG A 306 0.67 -13.32 -2.34
C ARG A 306 -0.28 -12.20 -2.77
N LEU A 307 0.14 -10.94 -2.67
CA LEU A 307 -0.72 -9.80 -3.05
C LEU A 307 -0.98 -9.72 -4.55
N ILE A 308 0.00 -10.08 -5.38
CA ILE A 308 -0.21 -10.24 -6.83
C ILE A 308 -1.23 -11.36 -7.11
N GLY A 309 -1.17 -12.46 -6.36
CA GLY A 309 -2.14 -13.55 -6.42
C GLY A 309 -3.55 -13.11 -6.05
N ASN A 310 -3.70 -12.35 -4.97
CA ASN A 310 -4.99 -11.80 -4.51
C ASN A 310 -5.64 -10.93 -5.60
N LEU A 311 -4.88 -10.03 -6.23
CA LEU A 311 -5.35 -9.24 -7.37
C LEU A 311 -5.79 -10.13 -8.53
N SER A 312 -4.94 -11.09 -8.90
CA SER A 312 -5.19 -11.96 -10.06
C SER A 312 -6.45 -12.82 -9.86
N GLY A 313 -6.61 -13.37 -8.65
CA GLY A 313 -7.79 -14.14 -8.26
C GLY A 313 -9.05 -13.29 -8.29
N LEU A 314 -9.02 -12.10 -7.68
CA LEU A 314 -10.16 -11.18 -7.67
C LEU A 314 -10.59 -10.79 -9.09
N MET A 315 -9.64 -10.42 -9.96
CA MET A 315 -9.94 -10.11 -11.37
C MET A 315 -10.57 -11.30 -12.11
N ALA A 316 -10.13 -12.52 -11.81
CA ALA A 316 -10.71 -13.73 -12.38
C ALA A 316 -12.13 -14.00 -11.87
N THR A 317 -12.41 -13.78 -10.59
CA THR A 317 -13.75 -13.89 -9.99
C THR A 317 -14.73 -12.89 -10.62
N LEU A 318 -14.30 -11.64 -10.84
CA LEU A 318 -15.17 -10.60 -11.39
C LEU A 318 -15.45 -10.76 -12.90
N LYS A 319 -14.64 -11.56 -13.61
CA LYS A 319 -14.73 -11.73 -15.06
C LYS A 319 -16.07 -12.35 -15.47
N ALA A 320 -16.81 -11.63 -16.31
CA ALA A 320 -18.00 -12.11 -17.01
C ALA A 320 -19.19 -12.51 -16.12
N LEU A 321 -19.26 -11.95 -14.90
CA LEU A 321 -20.47 -12.04 -14.08
C LEU A 321 -21.63 -11.28 -14.78
N PRO A 322 -22.83 -11.88 -14.91
CA PRO A 322 -24.00 -11.17 -15.39
C PRO A 322 -24.46 -10.15 -14.33
N LEU A 323 -25.08 -9.05 -14.74
CA LEU A 323 -25.72 -8.15 -13.78
C LEU A 323 -26.94 -8.82 -13.12
N ALA A 324 -27.28 -8.51 -11.86
CA ALA A 324 -26.61 -7.58 -10.94
C ALA A 324 -25.77 -8.32 -9.88
N TYR A 325 -26.21 -8.35 -8.61
CA TYR A 325 -25.52 -9.09 -7.55
C TYR A 325 -25.58 -10.61 -7.79
N ASN A 326 -24.43 -11.26 -7.72
CA ASN A 326 -24.28 -12.72 -7.68
C ASN A 326 -23.52 -13.11 -6.42
N ARG A 327 -23.71 -14.35 -5.93
CA ARG A 327 -23.07 -14.81 -4.68
C ARG A 327 -21.54 -14.88 -4.79
N ASP A 328 -21.01 -14.98 -6.01
CA ASP A 328 -19.59 -14.85 -6.33
C ASP A 328 -18.98 -13.57 -5.75
N LEU A 329 -19.76 -12.49 -5.63
CA LEU A 329 -19.32 -11.21 -5.04
C LEU A 329 -19.10 -11.29 -3.51
N GLN A 330 -19.30 -12.44 -2.86
CA GLN A 330 -18.87 -12.67 -1.48
C GLN A 330 -17.34 -12.76 -1.37
N GLU A 331 -16.67 -13.22 -2.44
CA GLU A 331 -15.21 -13.41 -2.56
C GLU A 331 -14.42 -12.11 -2.75
N ASP A 332 -15.09 -10.94 -2.75
CA ASP A 332 -14.44 -9.64 -2.91
C ASP A 332 -13.64 -9.20 -1.67
N LYS A 333 -14.00 -9.70 -0.48
CA LYS A 333 -13.50 -9.23 0.83
C LYS A 333 -12.17 -9.86 1.21
N GLU A 334 -12.10 -11.20 1.25
CA GLU A 334 -10.91 -11.94 1.69
C GLU A 334 -9.59 -11.50 1.03
N PRO A 335 -9.49 -11.34 -0.31
CA PRO A 335 -8.25 -10.90 -0.94
C PRO A 335 -7.83 -9.49 -0.51
N ILE A 336 -8.78 -8.59 -0.20
CA ILE A 336 -8.48 -7.24 0.27
C ILE A 336 -8.12 -7.23 1.75
N VAL A 337 -8.90 -7.93 2.58
CA VAL A 337 -8.63 -8.11 4.02
C VAL A 337 -7.24 -8.70 4.22
N ASP A 338 -6.89 -9.73 3.45
CA ASP A 338 -5.56 -10.31 3.48
C ASP A 338 -4.47 -9.32 3.07
N SER A 339 -4.64 -8.64 1.93
CA SER A 339 -3.63 -7.69 1.42
C SER A 339 -3.35 -6.55 2.39
N ILE A 340 -4.40 -5.99 3.00
CA ILE A 340 -4.29 -4.99 4.07
C ILE A 340 -3.60 -5.56 5.30
N ALA A 341 -3.97 -6.77 5.75
CA ALA A 341 -3.36 -7.42 6.90
C ALA A 341 -1.86 -7.67 6.69
N GLN A 342 -1.45 -8.09 5.49
CA GLN A 342 -0.03 -8.27 5.17
C GLN A 342 0.73 -6.93 5.18
N LEU A 343 0.18 -5.86 4.59
CA LEU A 343 0.84 -4.56 4.56
C LEU A 343 0.94 -3.92 5.95
N ARG A 344 -0.06 -4.12 6.82
CA ARG A 344 0.00 -3.73 8.24
C ARG A 344 1.13 -4.40 9.01
N LEU A 345 1.58 -5.59 8.59
CA LEU A 345 2.75 -6.26 9.16
C LEU A 345 4.06 -5.81 8.50
N LEU A 346 4.05 -5.68 7.17
CA LEU A 346 5.24 -5.42 6.37
C LEU A 346 5.77 -3.99 6.51
N LEU A 347 4.90 -2.99 6.47
CA LEU A 347 5.29 -1.58 6.50
C LEU A 347 6.06 -1.19 7.78
N PRO A 348 5.57 -1.49 9.00
CA PRO A 348 6.33 -1.17 10.22
C PRO A 348 7.62 -2.00 10.33
N ALA A 349 7.62 -3.26 9.87
CA ALA A 349 8.82 -4.11 9.87
C ALA A 349 9.91 -3.56 8.92
N MET A 350 9.54 -3.18 7.71
CA MET A 350 10.45 -2.54 6.74
C MET A 350 10.91 -1.17 7.22
N THR A 351 10.03 -0.38 7.85
CA THR A 351 10.37 0.93 8.42
C THR A 351 11.43 0.79 9.52
N GLY A 352 11.21 -0.11 10.48
CA GLY A 352 12.14 -0.37 11.56
C GLY A 352 13.49 -0.91 11.07
N LEU A 353 13.47 -1.81 10.09
CA LEU A 353 14.68 -2.28 9.41
C LEU A 353 15.46 -1.13 8.78
N VAL A 354 14.82 -0.33 7.91
CA VAL A 354 15.47 0.78 7.19
C VAL A 354 16.03 1.81 8.16
N ALA A 355 15.26 2.20 9.17
CA ALA A 355 15.67 3.20 10.17
C ALA A 355 16.90 2.79 10.98
N THR A 356 17.24 1.49 11.01
CA THR A 356 18.32 0.94 11.84
C THR A 356 19.46 0.31 11.03
N LEU A 357 19.44 0.43 9.69
CA LEU A 357 20.57 0.02 8.86
C LEU A 357 21.83 0.81 9.23
N THR A 358 22.91 0.09 9.52
CA THR A 358 24.25 0.66 9.63
C THR A 358 24.94 0.52 8.29
N PHE A 359 25.26 1.64 7.64
CA PHE A 359 25.98 1.66 6.38
C PHE A 359 27.51 1.61 6.59
N HIS A 360 28.24 1.09 5.62
CA HIS A 360 29.71 1.01 5.61
C HIS A 360 30.33 1.91 4.52
N PRO A 361 30.52 3.23 4.78
CA PRO A 361 30.98 4.19 3.78
C PRO A 361 32.29 3.81 3.11
N ASP A 362 33.28 3.32 3.87
CA ASP A 362 34.59 2.95 3.33
C ASP A 362 34.47 1.83 2.30
N ARG A 363 33.65 0.81 2.57
CA ARG A 363 33.42 -0.31 1.65
C ARG A 363 32.72 0.14 0.37
N MET A 364 31.70 0.99 0.50
CA MET A 364 30.99 1.52 -0.67
C MET A 364 31.89 2.43 -1.52
N ARG A 365 32.70 3.27 -0.87
CA ARG A 365 33.66 4.16 -1.53
C ARG A 365 34.78 3.39 -2.23
N GLU A 366 35.27 2.31 -1.63
CA GLU A 366 36.26 1.40 -2.23
C GLU A 366 35.76 0.80 -3.55
N LEU A 367 34.49 0.42 -3.60
CA LEU A 367 33.90 -0.26 -4.76
C LEU A 367 33.36 0.69 -5.84
N ALA A 368 33.09 1.95 -5.51
CA ALA A 368 32.56 2.94 -6.45
C ALA A 368 33.38 3.12 -7.75
N PRO A 369 34.73 3.19 -7.72
CA PRO A 369 35.55 3.31 -8.94
C PRO A 369 35.88 1.97 -9.63
N LYS A 370 35.59 0.83 -8.98
CA LYS A 370 36.00 -0.50 -9.48
C LYS A 370 35.23 -0.88 -10.74
N GLY A 371 35.91 -1.51 -11.69
CA GLY A 371 35.34 -1.83 -13.00
C GLY A 371 35.37 -0.64 -13.98
N TYR A 372 36.29 0.30 -13.77
CA TYR A 372 36.53 1.46 -14.65
C TYR A 372 35.28 2.33 -14.84
N THR A 373 34.52 2.52 -13.78
CA THR A 373 33.23 3.26 -13.80
C THR A 373 33.40 4.73 -14.22
N LEU A 374 34.60 5.28 -14.02
CA LEU A 374 34.99 6.64 -14.42
C LEU A 374 35.37 6.77 -15.90
N ALA A 375 35.35 5.67 -16.67
CA ALA A 375 35.59 5.72 -18.12
C ALA A 375 34.53 6.58 -18.84
N THR A 376 33.29 6.57 -18.35
CA THR A 376 32.22 7.42 -18.90
C THR A 376 32.53 8.90 -18.66
N ASP A 377 33.02 9.26 -17.49
CA ASP A 377 33.40 10.63 -17.15
C ASP A 377 34.56 11.14 -18.02
N LEU A 378 35.52 10.26 -18.37
CA LEU A 378 36.57 10.55 -19.36
C LEU A 378 35.98 10.88 -20.74
N ALA A 379 35.06 10.04 -21.23
CA ALA A 379 34.41 10.28 -22.52
C ALA A 379 33.60 11.59 -22.51
N GLU A 380 32.82 11.82 -21.45
CA GLU A 380 32.04 13.06 -21.25
C GLU A 380 32.95 14.29 -21.18
N TRP A 381 34.13 14.18 -20.56
CA TRP A 381 35.13 15.25 -20.54
C TRP A 381 35.64 15.59 -21.94
N MET A 382 35.98 14.59 -22.75
CA MET A 382 36.41 14.81 -24.14
C MET A 382 35.30 15.46 -24.97
N VAL A 383 34.04 15.07 -24.76
CA VAL A 383 32.88 15.69 -25.42
C VAL A 383 32.76 17.17 -25.05
N ARG A 384 33.01 17.54 -23.79
CA ARG A 384 33.05 18.95 -23.37
C ARG A 384 34.19 19.74 -24.03
N GLN A 385 35.26 19.08 -24.47
CA GLN A 385 36.34 19.68 -25.27
C GLN A 385 36.01 19.75 -26.78
N GLY A 386 34.80 19.34 -27.18
CA GLY A 386 34.35 19.38 -28.58
C GLY A 386 34.60 18.09 -29.37
N VAL A 387 35.05 17.02 -28.72
CA VAL A 387 35.24 15.71 -29.38
C VAL A 387 33.89 15.04 -29.63
N PRO A 388 33.60 14.52 -30.84
CA PRO A 388 32.39 13.75 -31.07
C PRO A 388 32.30 12.54 -30.14
N PHE A 389 31.11 12.25 -29.59
CA PHE A 389 30.93 11.19 -28.58
C PHE A 389 31.48 9.83 -29.01
N ARG A 390 31.33 9.47 -30.30
CA ARG A 390 31.88 8.21 -30.82
C ARG A 390 33.40 8.11 -30.64
N GLU A 391 34.12 9.18 -30.98
CA GLU A 391 35.58 9.22 -30.83
C GLU A 391 35.97 9.24 -29.36
N ALA A 392 35.26 10.02 -28.53
CA ALA A 392 35.48 10.05 -27.09
C ALA A 392 35.26 8.68 -26.42
N HIS A 393 34.25 7.93 -26.86
CA HIS A 393 33.96 6.58 -26.39
C HIS A 393 35.02 5.58 -26.86
N GLU A 394 35.50 5.68 -28.10
CA GLU A 394 36.61 4.86 -28.62
C GLU A 394 37.92 5.11 -27.84
N ALA A 395 38.25 6.38 -27.55
CA ALA A 395 39.39 6.77 -26.73
C ALA A 395 39.24 6.27 -25.29
N SER A 396 38.07 6.45 -24.67
CA SER A 396 37.79 5.93 -23.32
C SER A 396 37.97 4.41 -23.24
N GLY A 397 37.42 3.67 -24.21
CA GLY A 397 37.63 2.23 -24.31
C GLY A 397 39.09 1.84 -24.52
N GLY A 398 39.88 2.67 -25.20
CA GLY A 398 41.33 2.53 -25.34
C GLY A 398 42.06 2.65 -24.01
N CYS A 399 41.72 3.69 -23.22
CA CYS A 399 42.27 3.88 -21.88
C CYS A 399 41.91 2.71 -20.94
N VAL A 400 40.67 2.22 -20.98
CA VAL A 400 40.25 1.05 -20.18
C VAL A 400 41.08 -0.18 -20.52
N ARG A 401 41.25 -0.51 -21.81
CA ARG A 401 42.07 -1.67 -22.22
C ARG A 401 43.52 -1.55 -21.75
N LEU A 402 44.08 -0.35 -21.80
CA LEU A 402 45.45 -0.10 -21.35
C LEU A 402 45.59 -0.25 -19.83
N ALA A 403 44.65 0.31 -19.08
CA ALA A 403 44.60 0.22 -17.62
C ALA A 403 44.42 -1.25 -17.16
N GLU A 404 43.55 -2.00 -17.84
CA GLU A 404 43.36 -3.44 -17.62
C GLU A 404 44.63 -4.24 -17.85
N ALA A 405 45.33 -3.99 -18.97
CA ALA A 405 46.58 -4.68 -19.28
C ALA A 405 47.68 -4.40 -18.24
N ARG A 406 47.66 -3.22 -17.60
CA ARG A 406 48.59 -2.83 -16.54
C ARG A 406 48.15 -3.21 -15.13
N GLY A 407 46.87 -3.54 -14.93
CA GLY A 407 46.30 -3.82 -13.62
C GLY A 407 46.23 -2.58 -12.70
N VAL A 408 45.98 -1.39 -13.26
CA VAL A 408 45.93 -0.11 -12.55
C VAL A 408 44.61 0.64 -12.81
N GLY A 409 44.30 1.67 -12.02
CA GLY A 409 43.17 2.58 -12.27
C GLY A 409 43.37 3.49 -13.50
N LEU A 410 42.29 4.10 -13.99
CA LEU A 410 42.38 5.10 -15.08
C LEU A 410 43.21 6.33 -14.66
N ASP A 411 43.13 6.69 -13.38
CA ASP A 411 43.87 7.78 -12.75
C ASP A 411 45.37 7.46 -12.56
N GLU A 412 45.80 6.22 -12.82
CA GLU A 412 47.20 5.76 -12.71
C GLU A 412 47.88 5.57 -14.08
N LEU A 413 47.15 5.72 -15.19
CA LEU A 413 47.75 5.83 -16.52
C LEU A 413 48.67 7.05 -16.56
N THR A 414 49.82 7.02 -17.24
CA THR A 414 50.72 8.19 -17.38
C THR A 414 50.22 9.16 -18.45
N ASP A 415 50.79 10.36 -18.49
CA ASP A 415 50.41 11.36 -19.50
C ASP A 415 50.79 10.89 -20.91
N GLU A 416 51.91 10.20 -21.06
CA GLU A 416 52.32 9.58 -22.32
C GLU A 416 51.35 8.47 -22.75
N GLU A 417 50.87 7.67 -21.79
CA GLU A 417 49.91 6.60 -22.05
C GLU A 417 48.54 7.15 -22.49
N LEU A 418 48.04 8.18 -21.81
CA LEU A 418 46.80 8.87 -22.20
C LEU A 418 46.93 9.47 -23.61
N ALA A 419 48.04 10.18 -23.88
CA ALA A 419 48.30 10.76 -25.19
C ALA A 419 48.50 9.70 -26.30
N SER A 420 48.98 8.50 -25.95
CA SER A 420 49.14 7.39 -26.90
C SER A 420 47.81 6.80 -27.38
N VAL A 421 46.74 6.94 -26.58
CA VAL A 421 45.40 6.51 -26.95
C VAL A 421 44.73 7.56 -27.85
N ASP A 422 44.76 8.83 -27.45
CA ASP A 422 44.29 9.96 -28.26
C ASP A 422 45.04 11.24 -27.86
N GLY A 423 45.63 11.95 -28.82
CA GLY A 423 46.43 13.16 -28.56
C GLY A 423 45.65 14.33 -27.96
N ARG A 424 44.32 14.25 -27.88
CA ARG A 424 43.44 15.24 -27.23
C ARG A 424 43.24 14.96 -25.72
N LEU A 425 43.70 13.81 -25.22
CA LEU A 425 43.68 13.48 -23.80
C LEU A 425 44.84 14.18 -23.08
N SER A 426 44.57 15.41 -22.64
CA SER A 426 45.52 16.18 -21.83
C SER A 426 45.46 15.76 -20.35
N PRO A 427 46.50 16.07 -19.53
CA PRO A 427 46.55 15.68 -18.11
C PRO A 427 45.35 16.18 -17.28
N GLU A 428 44.68 17.25 -17.73
CA GLU A 428 43.48 17.80 -17.11
C GLU A 428 42.31 16.80 -17.06
N VAL A 429 42.30 15.74 -17.88
CA VAL A 429 41.29 14.67 -17.80
C VAL A 429 41.23 14.02 -16.41
N ARG A 430 42.34 14.02 -15.67
CA ARG A 430 42.38 13.49 -14.29
C ARG A 430 41.43 14.23 -13.34
N SER A 431 41.03 15.46 -13.65
CA SER A 431 40.08 16.20 -12.82
C SER A 431 38.70 15.52 -12.76
N VAL A 432 38.36 14.69 -13.75
CA VAL A 432 37.11 13.91 -13.78
C VAL A 432 37.31 12.44 -13.43
N LEU A 433 38.56 11.99 -13.25
CA LEU A 433 38.90 10.63 -12.81
C LEU A 433 38.91 10.53 -11.28
N THR A 434 37.98 11.21 -10.62
CA THR A 434 37.72 11.09 -9.19
C THR A 434 36.25 10.79 -8.97
N ILE A 435 35.95 9.95 -7.98
CA ILE A 435 34.55 9.62 -7.65
C ILE A 435 33.77 10.85 -7.17
N ASP A 436 34.41 11.77 -6.43
CA ASP A 436 33.78 12.99 -5.96
C ASP A 436 33.47 13.94 -7.15
N GLY A 437 34.39 14.06 -8.10
CA GLY A 437 34.19 14.83 -9.34
C GLY A 437 33.08 14.25 -10.23
N ALA A 438 33.06 12.92 -10.38
CA ALA A 438 32.03 12.21 -11.13
C ALA A 438 30.63 12.48 -10.57
N VAL A 439 30.45 12.33 -9.26
CA VAL A 439 29.18 12.64 -8.56
C VAL A 439 28.84 14.12 -8.69
N ALA A 440 29.78 15.02 -8.42
CA ALA A 440 29.55 16.47 -8.45
C ALA A 440 29.16 16.98 -9.83
N SER A 441 29.63 16.35 -10.91
CA SER A 441 29.35 16.77 -12.29
C SER A 441 27.93 16.45 -12.76
N ARG A 442 27.17 15.63 -12.02
CA ARG A 442 25.81 15.21 -12.36
C ARG A 442 24.80 16.12 -11.66
N ASP A 443 24.89 17.41 -11.94
CA ASP A 443 24.23 18.53 -11.26
C ASP A 443 22.93 19.01 -11.93
N THR A 444 22.43 18.25 -12.90
CA THR A 444 21.10 18.48 -13.50
C THR A 444 19.98 18.00 -12.57
N ARG A 445 18.75 18.45 -12.80
CA ARG A 445 17.60 18.05 -11.97
C ARG A 445 17.45 16.52 -11.97
N GLY A 446 17.47 15.94 -10.77
CA GLY A 446 17.38 14.49 -10.59
C GLY A 446 18.72 13.77 -10.68
N GLY A 447 19.82 14.48 -10.94
CA GLY A 447 21.17 13.93 -10.86
C GLY A 447 21.65 13.74 -9.42
N THR A 448 22.76 13.02 -9.28
CA THR A 448 23.30 12.58 -7.98
C THR A 448 24.22 13.61 -7.30
N ALA A 449 24.46 14.78 -7.89
CA ALA A 449 25.26 15.80 -7.21
C ALA A 449 24.63 16.21 -5.87
N GLY A 450 25.43 16.45 -4.83
CA GLY A 450 24.94 16.70 -3.47
C GLY A 450 23.90 17.82 -3.39
N VAL A 451 24.10 18.92 -4.12
CA VAL A 451 23.12 20.03 -4.21
C VAL A 451 21.78 19.60 -4.81
N ARG A 452 21.76 18.66 -5.76
CA ARG A 452 20.53 18.15 -6.40
C ARG A 452 19.81 17.13 -5.52
N VAL A 453 20.57 16.30 -4.81
CA VAL A 453 20.04 15.33 -3.86
C VAL A 453 19.45 16.04 -2.64
N ALA A 454 20.07 17.11 -2.14
CA ALA A 454 19.51 17.94 -1.08
C ALA A 454 18.16 18.57 -1.48
N GLU A 455 18.07 19.16 -2.69
CA GLU A 455 16.81 19.68 -3.23
C GLU A 455 15.75 18.58 -3.44
N GLN A 456 16.17 17.39 -3.87
CA GLN A 456 15.29 16.22 -4.00
C GLN A 456 14.73 15.80 -2.64
N ARG A 457 15.58 15.70 -1.62
CA ARG A 457 15.18 15.35 -0.26
C ARG A 457 14.15 16.33 0.28
N GLN A 458 14.38 17.63 0.14
CA GLN A 458 13.43 18.66 0.57
C GLN A 458 12.06 18.52 -0.11
N ARG A 459 12.02 18.18 -1.41
CA ARG A 459 10.76 17.92 -2.12
C ARG A 459 10.04 16.68 -1.59
N VAL A 460 10.78 15.62 -1.27
CA VAL A 460 10.21 14.40 -0.68
C VAL A 460 9.67 14.68 0.72
N GLU A 461 10.41 15.40 1.57
CA GLU A 461 9.99 15.84 2.91
C GLU A 461 8.70 16.67 2.87
N CYS A 462 8.57 17.59 1.91
CA CYS A 462 7.35 18.37 1.76
C CYS A 462 6.16 17.49 1.36
N ARG A 463 6.34 16.61 0.37
CA ARG A 463 5.27 15.73 -0.13
C ARG A 463 4.79 14.74 0.92
N VAL A 464 5.71 14.09 1.64
CA VAL A 464 5.32 13.10 2.65
C VAL A 464 4.53 13.75 3.79
N LYS A 465 4.84 15.01 4.15
CA LYS A 465 4.05 15.77 5.12
C LYS A 465 2.61 16.02 4.64
N ASP A 466 2.43 16.44 3.39
CA ASP A 466 1.10 16.69 2.82
C ASP A 466 0.29 15.38 2.71
N TYR A 467 0.96 14.29 2.33
CA TYR A 467 0.36 12.96 2.23
C TYR A 467 -0.01 12.37 3.58
N ARG A 468 0.83 12.57 4.60
CA ARG A 468 0.53 12.17 5.98
C ARG A 468 -0.68 12.94 6.52
N ALA A 469 -0.75 14.24 6.27
CA ALA A 469 -1.90 15.05 6.68
C ALA A 469 -3.20 14.56 6.03
N TRP A 470 -3.17 14.17 4.75
CA TRP A 470 -4.33 13.54 4.10
C TRP A 470 -4.68 12.18 4.73
N ALA A 471 -3.69 11.33 4.97
CA ALA A 471 -3.90 9.97 5.50
C ALA A 471 -4.48 10.00 6.92
N GLU A 472 -4.01 10.92 7.77
CA GLU A 472 -4.47 11.09 9.15
C GLU A 472 -5.81 11.85 9.25
N THR A 473 -6.27 12.48 8.17
CA THR A 473 -7.58 13.16 8.15
C THR A 473 -8.70 12.11 8.17
N PRO A 474 -9.56 12.09 9.21
CA PRO A 474 -10.65 11.12 9.30
C PRO A 474 -11.61 11.20 8.11
N VAL A 475 -12.05 10.04 7.63
CA VAL A 475 -13.02 9.93 6.52
C VAL A 475 -14.36 10.54 6.88
N ARG A 476 -14.76 10.32 8.14
CA ARG A 476 -16.03 10.74 8.72
C ARG A 476 -15.74 11.77 9.80
N LYS A 477 -16.61 12.78 9.91
CA LYS A 477 -16.54 13.71 11.04
C LYS A 477 -16.92 12.93 12.29
N GLU A 478 -16.13 13.03 13.35
CA GLU A 478 -16.58 12.58 14.66
C GLU A 478 -17.84 13.37 15.01
N ASP A 479 -18.89 12.66 15.42
CA ASP A 479 -20.06 13.30 16.01
C ASP A 479 -19.55 14.07 17.23
N LYS A 480 -19.48 15.39 17.12
CA LYS A 480 -19.39 16.23 18.31
C LYS A 480 -20.75 16.10 18.99
N GLU A 481 -20.81 15.27 20.03
CA GLU A 481 -21.94 15.22 20.97
C GLU A 481 -22.35 16.62 21.43
#